data_AF-A0A953MND0-F1
#
_entry.id   AF-A0A953MND0-F1
#
_cell.length_a   1.000
_cell.length_b   1.000
_cell.length_c   1.000
_cell.angle_alpha   90.00
_cell.angle_beta   90.00
_cell.angle_gamma   90.00
#
_symmetry.space_group_name_H-M   'P 1'
#
loop_
_entity.id
_entity.type
_entity.pdbx_description
1 polymer ?
#
loop_
_entity_poly.entity_id
_entity_poly.type
_entity_poly.pdbx_seq_one_letter_code
_entity_poly.pdbx_strand_id
1 'polypeptide(L)'
;MAKINFIENKYIKNLVLQTQKGNVNSFHELYNLNYKNVSAVFVRLLGDGDLALKYTKNLFVLSYKNISALPKELPFSGWLFGLAVHYSLIKVRKMIQANKLGSSDKNIFSNKIAGLNKAILELDHEQRIAIVLNKVLGYSLEETADLVGKSPKDVSTLLKDAVKNLLESKTECQIGFQTIIDNVHDKSNPIFADEFKMHLQSCSNCKTFHESSKNLLIEISNLDLNFGKANDTWKTVKQELMQEERAKIEDAELGDTSLPADQTIKNATREIIIPSFNKQSLINRFIPVFSSTFFKLSIPLICFILIYFGYNYYSGFFESSDVWTAKVIKGEILLNGKLLSTDFTFYPGDVVKTQSNGELIIKTSSKRQFVLNELTEVSRSQINKNLTIEIKSGTVKIFSTDDALVFRITTPVADVYDLGSESIISIINENNILVTNHYGYVEVEKRDENSLLIEGSECKSTFNQLSIQYSIE
;
A
#
# COMPACT_ATOMS: atom_id res chain seq x y z
N MET A 1 -13.92 -8.15 8.29
CA MET A 1 -13.54 -6.78 7.86
C MET A 1 -12.33 -6.93 6.94
N ALA A 2 -12.55 -7.30 5.68
CA ALA A 2 -11.56 -7.13 4.63
C ALA A 2 -11.65 -5.68 4.13
N LYS A 3 -11.28 -4.74 5.00
CA LYS A 3 -11.16 -3.33 4.60
C LYS A 3 -9.93 -3.22 3.71
N ILE A 4 -10.06 -2.61 2.54
CA ILE A 4 -8.92 -2.30 1.66
C ILE A 4 -7.98 -1.38 2.43
N ASN A 5 -6.98 -1.97 3.07
CA ASN A 5 -6.00 -1.24 3.85
C ASN A 5 -4.89 -0.86 2.88
N PHE A 6 -4.88 0.39 2.43
CA PHE A 6 -3.83 0.94 1.57
C PHE A 6 -2.55 1.19 2.39
N ILE A 7 -2.09 0.18 3.15
CA ILE A 7 -0.81 0.25 3.85
C ILE A 7 0.27 0.16 2.79
N GLU A 8 0.95 1.27 2.56
CA GLU A 8 2.14 1.29 1.74
C GLU A 8 3.31 0.72 2.55
N ASN A 9 3.57 -0.58 2.35
CA ASN A 9 4.79 -1.19 2.87
C ASN A 9 6.00 -0.64 2.08
N LYS A 10 7.14 -0.48 2.77
CA LYS A 10 8.44 -0.07 2.22
C LYS A 10 8.83 -0.79 0.91
N TYR A 11 8.43 -2.05 0.74
CA TYR A 11 8.58 -2.78 -0.52
C TYR A 11 7.91 -2.06 -1.70
N ILE A 12 6.65 -1.66 -1.57
CA ILE A 12 5.88 -0.95 -2.61
C ILE A 12 6.53 0.39 -2.91
N LYS A 13 7.01 1.12 -1.89
CA LYS A 13 7.73 2.39 -2.09
C LYS A 13 9.01 2.22 -2.91
N ASN A 14 9.81 1.18 -2.62
CA ASN A 14 11.01 0.89 -3.41
C ASN A 14 10.62 0.56 -4.87
N LEU A 15 9.63 -0.31 -5.09
CA LEU A 15 9.17 -0.65 -6.43
C LEU A 15 8.71 0.59 -7.22
N VAL A 16 8.00 1.52 -6.57
CA VAL A 16 7.60 2.80 -7.17
C VAL A 16 8.82 3.63 -7.54
N LEU A 17 9.80 3.78 -6.64
CA LEU A 17 11.03 4.54 -6.90
C LEU A 17 11.84 3.95 -8.06
N GLN A 18 11.98 2.63 -8.13
CA GLN A 18 12.68 1.96 -9.22
C GLN A 18 11.91 2.09 -10.53
N THR A 19 10.58 2.00 -10.49
CA THR A 19 9.74 2.22 -11.67
C THR A 19 9.88 3.66 -12.17
N GLN A 20 9.92 4.66 -11.27
CA GLN A 20 10.15 6.07 -11.64
C GLN A 20 11.52 6.29 -12.31
N LYS A 21 12.50 5.41 -12.05
CA LYS A 21 13.80 5.38 -12.74
C LYS A 21 13.79 4.59 -14.05
N GLY A 22 12.65 4.03 -14.46
CA GLY A 22 12.50 3.26 -15.70
C GLY A 22 12.56 1.74 -15.52
N ASN A 23 12.67 1.21 -14.30
CA ASN A 23 12.73 -0.25 -14.10
C ASN A 23 11.36 -0.91 -14.35
N VAL A 24 11.20 -1.51 -15.54
CA VAL A 24 9.97 -2.21 -15.95
C VAL A 24 9.69 -3.46 -15.09
N ASN A 25 10.72 -4.13 -14.58
CA ASN A 25 10.52 -5.30 -13.71
C ASN A 25 9.93 -4.90 -12.36
N SER A 26 10.36 -3.75 -11.80
CA SER A 26 9.74 -3.22 -10.58
C SER A 26 8.26 -2.86 -10.81
N PHE A 27 7.91 -2.36 -12.00
CA PHE A 27 6.52 -2.14 -12.35
C PHE A 27 5.72 -3.44 -12.54
N HIS A 28 6.34 -4.48 -13.07
CA HIS A 28 5.73 -5.80 -13.17
C HIS A 28 5.30 -6.33 -11.79
N GLU A 29 6.12 -6.12 -10.76
CA GLU A 29 5.75 -6.47 -9.39
C GLU A 29 4.60 -5.60 -8.87
N LEU A 30 4.62 -4.29 -9.11
CA LEU A 30 3.48 -3.42 -8.80
C LEU A 30 2.20 -3.87 -9.51
N TYR A 31 2.31 -4.31 -10.76
CA TYR A 31 1.23 -4.89 -11.53
C TYR A 31 0.72 -6.18 -10.88
N ASN A 32 1.59 -7.13 -10.53
CA ASN A 32 1.20 -8.41 -9.94
C ASN A 32 0.49 -8.23 -8.60
N LEU A 33 0.96 -7.29 -7.78
CA LEU A 33 0.36 -6.96 -6.48
C LEU A 33 -1.04 -6.34 -6.61
N ASN A 34 -1.33 -5.61 -7.70
CA ASN A 34 -2.55 -4.81 -7.81
C ASN A 34 -3.52 -5.28 -8.89
N TYR A 35 -3.10 -6.12 -9.83
CA TYR A 35 -3.88 -6.48 -11.03
C TYR A 35 -5.26 -7.02 -10.70
N LYS A 36 -5.33 -8.02 -9.81
CA LYS A 36 -6.60 -8.67 -9.44
C LYS A 36 -7.57 -7.65 -8.86
N ASN A 37 -7.06 -6.82 -7.96
CA ASN A 37 -7.86 -5.82 -7.26
C ASN A 37 -8.39 -4.73 -8.19
N VAL A 38 -7.53 -4.22 -9.06
CA VAL A 38 -7.90 -3.22 -10.07
C VAL A 38 -8.91 -3.80 -11.07
N SER A 39 -8.68 -5.04 -11.53
CA SER A 39 -9.60 -5.72 -12.44
C SER A 39 -10.98 -5.88 -11.81
N ALA A 40 -11.07 -6.17 -10.52
CA ALA A 40 -12.34 -6.29 -9.82
C ALA A 40 -13.12 -4.98 -9.75
N VAL A 41 -12.43 -3.86 -9.53
CA VAL A 41 -13.04 -2.53 -9.55
C VAL A 41 -13.70 -2.30 -10.91
N PHE A 42 -12.97 -2.55 -12.00
CA PHE A 42 -13.51 -2.38 -13.34
C PHE A 42 -14.68 -3.32 -13.63
N VAL A 43 -14.57 -4.61 -13.29
CA VAL A 43 -15.67 -5.58 -13.49
C VAL A 43 -16.94 -5.13 -12.75
N ARG A 44 -16.82 -4.72 -11.49
CA ARG A 44 -17.96 -4.32 -10.65
C ARG A 44 -18.61 -3.02 -11.10
N LEU A 45 -17.82 -2.03 -11.51
CA LEU A 45 -18.35 -0.72 -11.91
C LEU A 45 -18.88 -0.74 -13.35
N LEU A 46 -18.14 -1.37 -14.28
CA LEU A 46 -18.52 -1.40 -15.70
C LEU A 46 -19.61 -2.44 -15.99
N GLY A 47 -19.65 -3.55 -15.25
CA GLY A 47 -20.60 -4.63 -15.49
C GLY A 47 -20.28 -5.47 -16.74
N ASP A 48 -19.10 -5.32 -17.34
CA ASP A 48 -18.69 -6.04 -18.55
C ASP A 48 -17.23 -6.49 -18.39
N GLY A 49 -17.00 -7.81 -18.51
CA GLY A 49 -15.69 -8.42 -18.30
C GLY A 49 -14.66 -8.08 -19.38
N ASP A 50 -15.07 -7.97 -20.64
CA ASP A 50 -14.17 -7.67 -21.76
C ASP A 50 -13.76 -6.19 -21.72
N LEU A 51 -14.72 -5.31 -21.44
CA LEU A 51 -14.43 -3.90 -21.20
C LEU A 51 -13.56 -3.72 -19.96
N ALA A 52 -13.83 -4.46 -18.88
CA ALA A 52 -13.02 -4.40 -17.67
C ALA A 52 -11.57 -4.82 -17.93
N LEU A 53 -11.34 -5.91 -18.66
CA LEU A 53 -10.00 -6.35 -19.02
C LEU A 53 -9.26 -5.30 -19.85
N LYS A 54 -9.95 -4.72 -20.85
CA LYS A 54 -9.40 -3.64 -21.69
C LYS A 54 -9.00 -2.43 -20.86
N TYR A 55 -9.87 -1.94 -19.98
CA TYR A 55 -9.57 -0.76 -19.17
C TYR A 55 -8.55 -1.03 -18.07
N THR A 56 -8.48 -2.26 -17.56
CA THR A 56 -7.41 -2.68 -16.64
C THR A 56 -6.05 -2.56 -17.31
N LYS A 57 -5.88 -3.12 -18.53
CA LYS A 57 -4.65 -2.98 -19.33
C LYS A 57 -4.26 -1.52 -19.52
N ASN A 58 -5.20 -0.72 -20.03
CA ASN A 58 -4.98 0.70 -20.30
C ASN A 58 -4.59 1.46 -19.04
N LEU A 59 -5.20 1.14 -17.89
CA LEU A 59 -4.88 1.81 -16.62
C LEU A 59 -3.44 1.52 -16.19
N PHE A 60 -2.95 0.28 -16.34
CA PHE A 60 -1.57 -0.04 -15.98
C PHE A 60 -0.55 0.62 -16.90
N VAL A 61 -0.80 0.62 -18.22
CA VAL A 61 0.06 1.36 -19.17
C VAL A 61 0.08 2.84 -18.79
N LEU A 62 -1.08 3.39 -18.46
CA LEU A 62 -1.20 4.78 -18.06
C LEU A 62 -0.51 5.11 -16.74
N SER A 63 -0.66 4.24 -15.74
CA SER A 63 -0.09 4.45 -14.42
C SER A 63 1.43 4.38 -14.46
N TYR A 64 2.02 3.50 -15.28
CA TYR A 64 3.45 3.50 -15.56
C TYR A 64 3.91 4.86 -16.14
N LYS A 65 3.22 5.35 -17.18
CA LYS A 65 3.55 6.64 -17.83
C LYS A 65 3.55 7.83 -16.85
N ASN A 66 2.67 7.78 -15.85
CA ASN A 66 2.40 8.90 -14.96
C ASN A 66 2.86 8.62 -13.53
N ILE A 67 3.67 7.59 -13.29
CA ILE A 67 4.06 7.19 -11.94
C ILE A 67 4.89 8.28 -11.24
N SER A 68 5.57 9.14 -12.00
CA SER A 68 6.26 10.33 -11.48
C SER A 68 5.32 11.41 -10.96
N ALA A 69 4.03 11.37 -11.34
CA ALA A 69 2.99 12.26 -10.85
C ALA A 69 2.29 11.73 -9.58
N LEU A 70 2.68 10.55 -9.07
CA LEU A 70 2.19 10.00 -7.81
C LEU A 70 2.53 10.96 -6.65
N PRO A 71 1.53 11.45 -5.88
CA PRO A 71 1.79 12.26 -4.70
C PRO A 71 2.58 11.45 -3.64
N LYS A 72 3.63 12.05 -3.06
CA LYS A 72 4.49 11.38 -2.07
C LYS A 72 3.76 10.90 -0.82
N GLU A 73 2.66 11.56 -0.48
CA GLU A 73 1.85 11.26 0.71
C GLU A 73 0.83 10.15 0.46
N LEU A 74 0.67 9.73 -0.80
CA LEU A 74 -0.37 8.80 -1.20
C LEU A 74 0.20 7.42 -1.57
N PRO A 75 -0.31 6.33 -0.96
CA PRO A 75 0.05 4.98 -1.34
C PRO A 75 -0.18 4.71 -2.84
N PHE A 76 0.76 4.04 -3.51
CA PHE A 76 0.59 3.63 -4.91
C PHE A 76 -0.72 2.90 -5.18
N SER A 77 -1.09 1.94 -4.33
CA SER A 77 -2.36 1.22 -4.47
C SER A 77 -3.56 2.17 -4.33
N GLY A 78 -3.53 3.11 -3.37
CA GLY A 78 -4.61 4.09 -3.20
C GLY A 78 -4.77 4.99 -4.43
N TRP A 79 -3.65 5.46 -4.98
CA TRP A 79 -3.62 6.22 -6.22
C TRP A 79 -4.19 5.45 -7.41
N LEU A 80 -3.72 4.20 -7.61
CA LEU A 80 -4.14 3.35 -8.71
C LEU A 80 -5.63 3.00 -8.65
N PHE A 81 -6.14 2.71 -7.45
CA PHE A 81 -7.57 2.46 -7.23
C PHE A 81 -8.42 3.71 -7.50
N GLY A 82 -7.97 4.88 -7.03
CA GLY A 82 -8.67 6.15 -7.30
C GLY A 82 -8.76 6.44 -8.80
N LEU A 83 -7.67 6.18 -9.55
CA LEU A 83 -7.70 6.26 -11.01
C LEU A 83 -8.67 5.24 -11.63
N ALA A 84 -8.68 3.99 -11.16
CA ALA A 84 -9.60 2.96 -11.66
C ALA A 84 -11.08 3.36 -11.48
N VAL A 85 -11.44 3.90 -10.32
CA VAL A 85 -12.78 4.42 -10.02
C VAL A 85 -13.13 5.58 -10.95
N HIS A 86 -12.28 6.61 -11.00
CA HIS A 86 -12.50 7.78 -11.84
C HIS A 86 -12.68 7.41 -13.32
N TYR A 87 -11.80 6.54 -13.83
CA TYR A 87 -11.89 6.02 -15.21
C TYR A 87 -13.19 5.28 -15.45
N SER A 88 -13.58 4.40 -14.53
CA SER A 88 -14.83 3.64 -14.63
C SER A 88 -16.04 4.57 -14.72
N LEU A 89 -16.11 5.58 -13.85
CA LEU A 89 -17.23 6.53 -13.80
C LEU A 89 -17.31 7.38 -15.07
N ILE A 90 -16.18 7.86 -15.60
CA ILE A 90 -16.15 8.57 -16.90
C ILE A 90 -16.72 7.70 -18.01
N LYS A 91 -16.35 6.41 -18.05
CA LYS A 91 -16.81 5.50 -19.11
C LYS A 91 -18.28 5.18 -18.98
N VAL A 92 -18.76 4.90 -17.77
CA VAL A 92 -20.18 4.71 -17.49
C VAL A 92 -20.98 5.94 -17.97
N ARG A 93 -20.61 7.16 -17.57
CA ARG A 93 -21.32 8.38 -17.98
C ARG A 93 -21.40 8.51 -19.51
N LYS A 94 -20.31 8.22 -20.22
CA LYS A 94 -20.29 8.22 -21.70
C LYS A 94 -21.20 7.15 -22.31
N MET A 95 -21.25 5.96 -21.72
CA MET A 95 -22.12 4.87 -22.19
C MET A 95 -23.60 5.21 -21.98
N ILE A 96 -23.95 5.84 -20.85
CA ILE A 96 -25.31 6.31 -20.55
C ILE A 96 -25.72 7.36 -21.59
N GLN A 97 -24.88 8.38 -21.82
CA GLN A 97 -25.16 9.44 -22.80
C GLN A 97 -25.30 8.92 -24.23
N ALA A 98 -24.60 7.83 -24.58
CA ALA A 98 -24.69 7.20 -25.89
C ALA A 98 -25.92 6.27 -26.05
N ASN A 99 -26.82 6.19 -25.06
CA ASN A 99 -27.94 5.23 -24.99
C ASN A 99 -27.51 3.76 -25.20
N LYS A 100 -26.24 3.43 -24.99
CA LYS A 100 -25.71 2.06 -25.10
C LYS A 100 -26.00 1.21 -23.86
N LEU A 101 -26.51 1.82 -22.80
CA LEU A 101 -26.96 1.17 -21.56
C LEU A 101 -28.48 0.90 -21.56
N GLY A 102 -29.14 0.91 -22.73
CA GLY A 102 -30.57 0.69 -22.86
C GLY A 102 -31.00 -0.74 -22.54
N SER A 103 -31.88 -0.88 -21.55
CA SER A 103 -32.79 -2.00 -21.30
C SER A 103 -32.24 -3.42 -21.42
N SER A 104 -31.93 -4.05 -20.27
CA SER A 104 -31.91 -5.51 -20.12
C SER A 104 -30.97 -6.30 -21.05
N ASP A 105 -29.85 -5.71 -21.47
CA ASP A 105 -28.75 -6.53 -21.98
C ASP A 105 -28.17 -7.32 -20.81
N LYS A 106 -28.70 -8.55 -20.67
CA LYS A 106 -28.15 -9.63 -19.86
C LYS A 106 -26.68 -9.78 -20.23
N ASN A 107 -25.84 -9.09 -19.48
CA ASN A 107 -24.40 -9.06 -19.66
C ASN A 107 -23.89 -10.48 -19.82
N ILE A 108 -23.08 -10.68 -20.85
CA ILE A 108 -22.32 -11.89 -21.16
C ILE A 108 -21.26 -12.03 -20.07
N PHE A 109 -21.69 -12.39 -18.87
CA PHE A 109 -20.78 -12.83 -17.83
C PHE A 109 -20.38 -14.24 -18.17
N SER A 110 -19.08 -14.49 -18.28
CA SER A 110 -18.56 -15.85 -18.28
C SER A 110 -19.18 -16.62 -17.11
N ASN A 111 -19.60 -17.86 -17.32
CA ASN A 111 -20.18 -18.79 -16.32
C ASN A 111 -19.31 -19.03 -15.06
N LYS A 112 -18.24 -18.24 -14.86
CA LYS A 112 -17.29 -18.30 -13.75
C LYS A 112 -17.63 -17.36 -12.59
N ILE A 113 -18.51 -16.35 -12.77
CA ILE A 113 -18.88 -15.43 -11.68
C ILE A 113 -20.16 -15.95 -11.02
N ALA A 114 -20.06 -16.42 -9.78
CA ALA A 114 -21.15 -17.01 -9.01
C ALA A 114 -21.48 -16.21 -7.74
N GLY A 115 -22.63 -16.52 -7.15
CA GLY A 115 -23.07 -15.96 -5.87
C GLY A 115 -23.33 -14.45 -5.91
N LEU A 116 -23.01 -13.77 -4.82
CA LEU A 116 -23.32 -12.36 -4.59
C LEU A 116 -22.71 -11.40 -5.63
N ASN A 117 -21.53 -11.70 -6.19
CA ASN A 117 -20.95 -10.89 -7.26
C ASN A 117 -21.88 -10.86 -8.49
N LYS A 118 -22.49 -11.99 -8.86
CA LYS A 118 -23.44 -12.05 -9.97
C LYS A 118 -24.68 -11.20 -9.69
N ALA A 119 -25.25 -11.33 -8.50
CA ALA A 119 -26.43 -10.56 -8.10
C ALA A 119 -26.17 -9.04 -8.11
N ILE A 120 -24.98 -8.59 -7.65
CA ILE A 120 -24.59 -7.16 -7.72
C ILE A 120 -24.48 -6.68 -9.17
N LEU A 121 -23.97 -7.52 -10.07
CA LEU A 121 -23.80 -7.17 -11.47
C LEU A 121 -25.12 -7.06 -12.23
N GLU A 122 -26.16 -7.79 -11.77
CA GLU A 122 -27.52 -7.78 -12.31
C GLU A 122 -28.36 -6.59 -11.82
N LEU A 123 -27.89 -5.84 -10.80
CA LEU A 123 -28.54 -4.60 -10.38
C LEU A 123 -28.55 -3.56 -11.51
N ASP A 124 -29.53 -2.65 -11.43
CA ASP A 124 -29.49 -1.44 -12.24
C ASP A 124 -28.15 -0.69 -12.03
N HIS A 125 -27.67 -0.05 -13.08
CA HIS A 125 -26.36 0.57 -13.10
C HIS A 125 -26.17 1.63 -11.98
N GLU A 126 -27.18 2.43 -11.65
CA GLU A 126 -27.06 3.43 -10.58
C GLU A 126 -26.96 2.75 -9.20
N GLN A 127 -27.78 1.72 -8.97
CA GLN A 127 -27.78 0.91 -7.75
C GLN A 127 -26.45 0.17 -7.57
N ARG A 128 -25.96 -0.45 -8.65
CA ARG A 128 -24.68 -1.16 -8.68
C ARG A 128 -23.51 -0.23 -8.34
N ILE A 129 -23.44 0.94 -8.98
CA ILE A 129 -22.35 1.89 -8.74
C ILE A 129 -22.39 2.39 -7.30
N ALA A 130 -23.56 2.76 -6.79
CA ALA A 130 -23.71 3.23 -5.42
C ALA A 130 -23.26 2.15 -4.41
N ILE A 131 -23.73 0.91 -4.56
CA ILE A 131 -23.38 -0.16 -3.62
C ILE A 131 -21.91 -0.58 -3.69
N VAL A 132 -21.32 -0.59 -4.90
CA VAL A 132 -19.90 -0.90 -5.08
C VAL A 132 -19.03 0.20 -4.47
N LEU A 133 -19.28 1.48 -4.76
CA LEU A 133 -18.50 2.58 -4.19
C LEU A 133 -18.59 2.59 -2.66
N ASN A 134 -19.81 2.55 -2.10
CA ASN A 134 -20.00 2.73 -0.67
C ASN A 134 -19.68 1.48 0.16
N LYS A 135 -20.13 0.29 -0.28
CA LYS A 135 -20.07 -0.93 0.54
C LYS A 135 -18.88 -1.83 0.20
N VAL A 136 -18.44 -1.84 -1.06
CA VAL A 136 -17.28 -2.66 -1.48
C VAL A 136 -15.98 -1.88 -1.38
N LEU A 137 -15.95 -0.64 -1.90
CA LEU A 137 -14.75 0.20 -1.92
C LEU A 137 -14.64 1.12 -0.70
N GLY A 138 -15.73 1.27 0.05
CA GLY A 138 -15.73 1.94 1.34
C GLY A 138 -15.77 3.47 1.29
N TYR A 139 -16.13 4.07 0.15
CA TYR A 139 -16.39 5.51 0.09
C TYR A 139 -17.51 5.90 1.05
N SER A 140 -17.39 7.06 1.69
CA SER A 140 -18.47 7.61 2.51
C SER A 140 -19.70 7.91 1.64
N LEU A 141 -20.82 8.19 2.30
CA LEU A 141 -22.05 8.50 1.59
C LEU A 141 -21.92 9.83 0.83
N GLU A 142 -21.21 10.79 1.41
CA GLU A 142 -20.85 12.09 0.82
C GLU A 142 -19.86 11.91 -0.35
N GLU A 143 -18.78 11.16 -0.15
CA GLU A 143 -17.80 10.91 -1.22
C GLU A 143 -18.43 10.18 -2.41
N THR A 144 -19.32 9.22 -2.13
CA THR A 144 -20.07 8.52 -3.17
C THR A 144 -20.96 9.50 -3.94
N ALA A 145 -21.67 10.39 -3.23
CA ALA A 145 -22.53 11.41 -3.81
C ALA A 145 -21.75 12.36 -4.74
N ASP A 146 -20.58 12.82 -4.30
CA ASP A 146 -19.68 13.66 -5.10
C ASP A 146 -19.19 12.91 -6.35
N LEU A 147 -18.78 11.65 -6.20
CA LEU A 147 -18.31 10.81 -7.31
C LEU A 147 -19.40 10.56 -8.36
N VAL A 148 -20.66 10.34 -7.95
CA VAL A 148 -21.75 10.08 -8.89
C VAL A 148 -22.47 11.35 -9.38
N GLY A 149 -22.23 12.51 -8.74
CA GLY A 149 -22.91 13.76 -9.05
C GLY A 149 -24.38 13.77 -8.63
N LYS A 150 -24.70 13.15 -7.48
CA LYS A 150 -26.06 13.10 -6.89
C LYS A 150 -26.03 13.66 -5.47
N SER A 151 -27.20 13.84 -4.84
CA SER A 151 -27.23 14.21 -3.42
C SER A 151 -26.93 13.00 -2.52
N PRO A 152 -26.37 13.21 -1.30
CA PRO A 152 -26.27 12.20 -0.26
C PRO A 152 -27.58 11.40 -0.06
N LYS A 153 -28.72 12.10 -0.10
CA LYS A 153 -30.05 11.49 0.05
C LYS A 153 -30.40 10.56 -1.10
N ASP A 154 -30.06 10.91 -2.33
CA ASP A 154 -30.32 10.06 -3.51
C ASP A 154 -29.44 8.81 -3.48
N VAL A 155 -28.16 8.96 -3.12
CA VAL A 155 -27.25 7.83 -2.92
C VAL A 155 -27.76 6.92 -1.80
N SER A 156 -28.23 7.50 -0.70
CA SER A 156 -28.86 6.75 0.38
C SER A 156 -29.98 5.88 -0.18
N THR A 157 -30.92 6.46 -0.93
CA THR A 157 -32.05 5.76 -1.57
C THR A 157 -31.59 4.64 -2.51
N LEU A 158 -30.61 4.89 -3.39
CA LEU A 158 -30.04 3.89 -4.30
C LEU A 158 -29.48 2.68 -3.55
N LEU A 159 -28.80 2.91 -2.41
CA LEU A 159 -28.28 1.83 -1.57
C LEU A 159 -29.40 0.97 -0.98
N LYS A 160 -30.55 1.57 -0.66
CA LYS A 160 -31.70 0.85 -0.09
C LYS A 160 -32.35 -0.03 -1.12
N ASP A 161 -32.57 0.53 -2.31
CA ASP A 161 -33.16 -0.21 -3.42
C ASP A 161 -32.24 -1.35 -3.85
N ALA A 162 -30.93 -1.14 -3.85
CA ALA A 162 -29.95 -2.19 -4.11
C ALA A 162 -30.07 -3.35 -3.09
N VAL A 163 -30.07 -3.06 -1.78
CA VAL A 163 -30.20 -4.09 -0.74
C VAL A 163 -31.54 -4.82 -0.83
N LYS A 164 -32.63 -4.10 -1.09
CA LYS A 164 -33.96 -4.69 -1.30
C LYS A 164 -33.97 -5.68 -2.46
N ASN A 165 -33.39 -5.27 -3.59
CA ASN A 165 -33.34 -6.08 -4.80
C ASN A 165 -32.46 -7.32 -4.61
N LEU A 166 -31.33 -7.19 -3.90
CA LEU A 166 -30.43 -8.31 -3.61
C LEU A 166 -31.03 -9.36 -2.66
N LEU A 167 -31.92 -8.95 -1.75
CA LEU A 167 -32.59 -9.87 -0.83
C LEU A 167 -33.88 -10.46 -1.39
N GLU A 168 -34.32 -10.02 -2.57
CA GLU A 168 -35.61 -10.37 -3.20
C GLU A 168 -36.82 -10.22 -2.24
N SER A 169 -36.69 -9.42 -1.19
CA SER A 169 -37.62 -9.47 -0.05
C SER A 169 -38.73 -8.42 -0.19
N LYS A 170 -39.96 -8.83 0.10
CA LYS A 170 -41.08 -7.92 0.40
C LYS A 170 -41.49 -8.14 1.85
N THR A 171 -41.17 -7.21 2.76
CA THR A 171 -41.74 -7.24 4.11
C THR A 171 -42.98 -6.35 4.16
N GLU A 172 -44.14 -6.96 4.41
CA GLU A 172 -45.38 -6.23 4.73
C GLU A 172 -45.40 -5.99 6.24
N CYS A 173 -45.03 -4.77 6.67
CA CYS A 173 -45.07 -4.38 8.08
C CYS A 173 -45.48 -2.91 8.24
N GLN A 174 -46.02 -2.57 9.42
CA GLN A 174 -46.42 -1.22 9.79
C GLN A 174 -45.24 -0.25 9.94
N ILE A 175 -44.08 -0.75 10.39
CA ILE A 175 -42.83 0.00 10.22
C ILE A 175 -42.43 -0.19 8.76
N GLY A 176 -42.47 0.90 8.00
CA GLY A 176 -42.13 0.88 6.60
C GLY A 176 -40.76 0.25 6.38
N PHE A 177 -40.64 -0.57 5.34
CA PHE A 177 -39.39 -1.17 4.85
C PHE A 177 -38.20 -0.19 4.90
N GLN A 178 -38.51 1.06 4.57
CA GLN A 178 -37.64 2.22 4.58
C GLN A 178 -36.90 2.45 5.91
N THR A 179 -37.60 2.34 7.04
CA THR A 179 -37.06 2.62 8.38
C THR A 179 -36.07 1.53 8.84
N ILE A 180 -36.28 0.28 8.42
CA ILE A 180 -35.37 -0.84 8.72
C ILE A 180 -34.04 -0.63 7.99
N ILE A 181 -34.11 -0.27 6.71
CA ILE A 181 -32.92 -0.01 5.91
C ILE A 181 -32.18 1.23 6.41
N ASP A 182 -32.89 2.31 6.78
CA ASP A 182 -32.26 3.53 7.29
C ASP A 182 -31.40 3.26 8.53
N ASN A 183 -31.89 2.45 9.47
CA ASN A 183 -31.11 2.06 10.66
C ASN A 183 -29.88 1.19 10.33
N VAL A 184 -29.93 0.42 9.24
CA VAL A 184 -28.80 -0.40 8.79
C VAL A 184 -27.74 0.46 8.09
N HIS A 185 -28.16 1.50 7.36
CA HIS A 185 -27.27 2.32 6.54
C HIS A 185 -26.75 3.59 7.24
N ASP A 186 -27.51 4.18 8.16
CA ASP A 186 -27.21 5.45 8.81
C ASP A 186 -27.49 5.38 10.32
N LYS A 187 -26.41 5.35 11.12
CA LYS A 187 -26.48 5.27 12.59
C LYS A 187 -26.73 6.62 13.27
N SER A 188 -26.80 7.71 12.51
CA SER A 188 -26.73 9.08 13.05
C SER A 188 -28.09 9.67 13.48
N ASN A 189 -29.20 8.94 13.28
CA ASN A 189 -30.53 9.41 13.67
C ASN A 189 -31.08 8.69 14.92
N PRO A 190 -30.80 9.20 16.14
CA PRO A 190 -31.14 8.53 17.40
C PRO A 190 -32.63 8.59 17.77
N ILE A 191 -33.44 9.44 17.12
CA ILE A 191 -34.83 9.73 17.55
C ILE A 191 -35.76 8.52 17.34
N PHE A 192 -35.43 7.60 16.43
CA PHE A 192 -36.23 6.40 16.14
C PHE A 192 -35.63 5.10 16.67
N ALA A 193 -34.49 5.15 17.37
CA ALA A 193 -33.74 3.95 17.73
C ALA A 193 -34.47 3.07 18.77
N ASP A 194 -35.22 3.66 19.70
CA ASP A 194 -35.85 2.92 20.79
C ASP A 194 -37.20 2.29 20.38
N GLU A 195 -38.06 3.03 19.68
CA GLU A 195 -39.29 2.46 19.09
C GLU A 195 -38.97 1.36 18.07
N PHE A 196 -37.92 1.56 17.27
CA PHE A 196 -37.44 0.57 16.32
C PHE A 196 -36.91 -0.71 17.01
N LYS A 197 -36.10 -0.56 18.07
CA LYS A 197 -35.63 -1.70 18.87
C LYS A 197 -36.79 -2.48 19.49
N MET A 198 -37.78 -1.78 20.04
CA MET A 198 -38.98 -2.40 20.60
C MET A 198 -39.78 -3.17 19.53
N HIS A 199 -39.86 -2.64 18.31
CA HIS A 199 -40.52 -3.34 17.20
C HIS A 199 -39.74 -4.56 16.70
N LEU A 200 -38.41 -4.48 16.59
CA LEU A 200 -37.59 -5.65 16.24
C LEU A 200 -37.72 -6.79 17.25
N GLN A 201 -38.05 -6.48 18.51
CA GLN A 201 -38.34 -7.49 19.53
C GLN A 201 -39.72 -8.13 19.36
N SER A 202 -40.69 -7.42 18.77
CA SER A 202 -42.08 -7.88 18.63
C SER A 202 -42.44 -8.41 17.24
N CYS A 203 -41.69 -8.10 16.19
CA CYS A 203 -41.93 -8.56 14.82
C CYS A 203 -40.82 -9.47 14.28
N SER A 204 -41.12 -10.76 14.17
CA SER A 204 -40.18 -11.78 13.65
C SER A 204 -39.74 -11.52 12.21
N ASN A 205 -40.63 -11.05 11.35
CA ASN A 205 -40.33 -10.76 9.94
C ASN A 205 -39.32 -9.61 9.81
N CYS A 206 -39.55 -8.49 10.51
CA CYS A 206 -38.63 -7.34 10.51
C CYS A 206 -37.28 -7.69 11.14
N LYS A 207 -37.27 -8.50 12.20
CA LYS A 207 -36.04 -9.01 12.81
C LYS A 207 -35.21 -9.84 11.83
N THR A 208 -35.84 -10.83 11.19
CA THR A 208 -35.19 -11.72 10.22
C THR A 208 -34.62 -10.93 9.04
N PHE A 209 -35.39 -9.96 8.54
CA PHE A 209 -34.95 -9.11 7.44
C PHE A 209 -33.79 -8.19 7.83
N HIS A 210 -33.85 -7.56 9.01
CA HIS A 210 -32.77 -6.72 9.53
C HIS A 210 -31.47 -7.52 9.72
N GLU A 211 -31.55 -8.73 10.27
CA GLU A 211 -30.40 -9.63 10.41
C GLU A 211 -29.85 -10.06 9.03
N SER A 212 -30.72 -10.42 8.09
CA SER A 212 -30.33 -10.79 6.72
C SER A 212 -29.66 -9.62 5.99
N SER A 213 -30.18 -8.40 6.12
CA SER A 213 -29.60 -7.19 5.54
C SER A 213 -28.23 -6.87 6.13
N LYS A 214 -28.09 -7.00 7.45
CA LYS A 214 -26.81 -6.81 8.13
C LYS A 214 -25.78 -7.83 7.66
N ASN A 215 -26.17 -9.11 7.56
CA ASN A 215 -25.29 -10.18 7.10
C ASN A 215 -24.88 -9.99 5.63
N LEU A 216 -25.82 -9.63 4.76
CA LEU A 216 -25.55 -9.30 3.36
C LEU A 216 -24.54 -8.16 3.25
N LEU A 217 -24.73 -7.05 3.97
CA LEU A 217 -23.78 -5.93 3.92
C LEU A 217 -22.40 -6.30 4.44
N ILE A 218 -22.32 -7.18 5.45
CA ILE A 218 -21.04 -7.73 5.92
C ILE A 218 -20.41 -8.56 4.79
N GLU A 219 -21.17 -9.42 4.13
CA GLU A 219 -20.70 -10.24 3.00
C GLU A 219 -20.21 -9.37 1.85
N ILE A 220 -20.99 -8.35 1.44
CA ILE A 220 -20.62 -7.36 0.41
C ILE A 220 -19.30 -6.67 0.77
N SER A 221 -19.14 -6.24 2.02
CA SER A 221 -17.92 -5.57 2.49
C SER A 221 -16.68 -6.48 2.54
N ASN A 222 -16.88 -7.80 2.51
CA ASN A 222 -15.80 -8.79 2.47
C ASN A 222 -15.69 -9.46 1.10
N LEU A 223 -16.40 -8.98 0.07
CA LEU A 223 -16.33 -9.55 -1.27
C LEU A 223 -14.91 -9.47 -1.81
N ASP A 224 -14.31 -10.64 -1.97
CA ASP A 224 -12.96 -10.77 -2.49
C ASP A 224 -12.86 -10.06 -3.85
N LEU A 225 -11.83 -9.23 -3.99
CA LEU A 225 -11.49 -8.53 -5.23
C LEU A 225 -10.75 -9.48 -6.21
N ASN A 226 -10.67 -10.78 -5.95
CA ASN A 226 -9.97 -11.72 -6.83
C ASN A 226 -10.79 -12.12 -8.06
N PHE A 227 -10.48 -11.53 -9.22
CA PHE A 227 -10.91 -12.00 -10.54
C PHE A 227 -9.69 -12.46 -11.39
N GLY A 228 -9.55 -13.78 -11.63
CA GLY A 228 -8.79 -14.36 -12.75
C GLY A 228 -7.25 -14.20 -12.78
N LYS A 229 -6.59 -14.97 -13.67
CA LYS A 229 -5.11 -15.05 -13.79
C LYS A 229 -4.51 -13.85 -14.56
N ALA A 230 -3.38 -13.34 -14.08
CA ALA A 230 -2.69 -12.14 -14.57
C ALA A 230 -1.77 -12.33 -15.79
N ASN A 231 -1.35 -13.58 -16.07
CA ASN A 231 -0.19 -13.87 -16.93
C ASN A 231 -0.37 -13.51 -18.42
N ASP A 232 -1.55 -13.68 -19.00
CA ASP A 232 -1.76 -13.39 -20.43
C ASP A 232 -1.86 -11.88 -20.70
N THR A 233 -2.35 -11.13 -19.72
CA THR A 233 -2.58 -9.69 -19.81
C THR A 233 -1.26 -8.91 -19.74
N TRP A 234 -0.30 -9.35 -18.90
CA TRP A 234 0.99 -8.68 -18.75
C TRP A 234 1.83 -8.68 -20.04
N LYS A 235 1.76 -9.75 -20.84
CA LYS A 235 2.48 -9.81 -22.13
C LYS A 235 2.11 -8.64 -23.04
N THR A 236 0.82 -8.31 -23.13
CA THR A 236 0.33 -7.17 -23.91
C THR A 236 0.82 -5.85 -23.31
N VAL A 237 0.67 -5.68 -21.99
CA VAL A 237 1.12 -4.46 -21.28
C VAL A 237 2.61 -4.24 -21.51
N LYS A 238 3.44 -5.27 -21.30
CA LYS A 238 4.88 -5.21 -21.53
C LYS A 238 5.22 -4.86 -22.98
N GLN A 239 4.52 -5.42 -23.96
CA GLN A 239 4.74 -5.08 -25.36
C GLN A 239 4.46 -3.60 -25.65
N GLU A 240 3.37 -3.04 -25.11
CA GLU A 240 3.05 -1.61 -25.26
C GLU A 240 4.12 -0.73 -24.59
N LEU A 241 4.55 -1.08 -23.38
CA LEU A 241 5.62 -0.34 -22.68
C LEU A 241 6.95 -0.36 -23.47
N MET A 242 7.34 -1.51 -24.03
CA MET A 242 8.58 -1.67 -24.80
C MET A 242 8.54 -1.03 -26.20
N GLN A 243 7.35 -0.86 -26.79
CA GLN A 243 7.17 -0.11 -28.03
C GLN A 243 7.28 1.39 -27.79
N GLU A 244 6.79 1.86 -26.64
CA GLU A 244 6.86 3.26 -26.27
C GLU A 244 8.24 3.71 -25.78
N GLU A 245 9.00 2.86 -25.09
CA GLU A 245 10.41 3.15 -24.81
C GLU A 245 11.20 3.34 -26.10
N ARG A 246 10.92 2.51 -27.12
CA ARG A 246 11.49 2.68 -28.46
C ARG A 246 11.06 3.98 -29.11
N ALA A 247 9.78 4.33 -29.07
CA ALA A 247 9.28 5.59 -29.59
C ALA A 247 9.88 6.81 -28.86
N LYS A 248 10.07 6.75 -27.54
CA LYS A 248 10.73 7.82 -26.76
C LYS A 248 12.22 7.97 -27.09
N ILE A 249 12.91 6.87 -27.40
CA ILE A 249 14.29 6.90 -27.86
C ILE A 249 14.36 7.53 -29.26
N GLU A 250 13.44 7.17 -30.16
CA GLU A 250 13.32 7.76 -31.51
C GLU A 250 12.92 9.25 -31.47
N ASP A 251 11.97 9.64 -30.61
CA ASP A 251 11.53 11.04 -30.40
C ASP A 251 12.60 11.90 -29.66
N ALA A 252 13.45 11.27 -28.84
CA ALA A 252 14.60 11.96 -28.24
C ALA A 252 15.72 12.24 -29.26
N GLU A 253 15.79 11.46 -30.33
CA GLU A 253 16.71 11.67 -31.46
C GLU A 253 16.13 12.65 -32.51
N LEU A 254 14.80 12.77 -32.58
CA LEU A 254 14.06 13.68 -33.45
C LEU A 254 13.27 14.66 -32.59
N GLY A 255 13.93 15.72 -32.10
CA GLY A 255 13.40 16.66 -31.11
C GLY A 255 12.08 17.38 -31.48
N ASP A 256 10.96 16.67 -31.40
CA ASP A 256 9.61 17.20 -31.57
C ASP A 256 8.67 16.69 -30.46
N THR A 257 7.81 17.58 -30.01
CA THR A 257 7.02 17.41 -28.77
C THR A 257 5.56 17.13 -29.12
N SER A 258 5.08 15.90 -28.88
CA SER A 258 3.66 15.58 -29.02
C SER A 258 3.00 15.31 -27.66
N LEU A 259 2.05 16.18 -27.30
CA LEU A 259 1.35 16.24 -26.01
C LEU A 259 -0.16 16.41 -26.26
N PRO A 260 -0.96 15.32 -26.16
CA PRO A 260 -2.37 15.47 -25.79
C PRO A 260 -2.86 14.55 -24.65
N ALA A 261 -2.13 13.48 -24.31
CA ALA A 261 -2.57 12.49 -23.31
C ALA A 261 -2.20 12.87 -21.86
N ASP A 262 -1.15 13.66 -21.67
CA ASP A 262 -0.55 14.00 -20.35
C ASP A 262 -1.39 15.04 -19.58
N GLN A 263 -2.17 15.87 -20.28
CA GLN A 263 -2.92 16.98 -19.66
C GLN A 263 -4.23 16.51 -19.00
N THR A 264 -4.87 15.46 -19.54
CA THR A 264 -6.08 14.87 -18.96
C THR A 264 -5.80 14.18 -17.63
N ILE A 265 -4.57 13.68 -17.44
CA ILE A 265 -4.20 12.88 -16.27
C ILE A 265 -3.71 13.77 -15.14
N LYS A 266 -2.92 14.81 -15.41
CA LYS A 266 -2.58 15.83 -14.40
C LYS A 266 -3.82 16.48 -13.77
N ASN A 267 -4.91 16.59 -14.54
CA ASN A 267 -6.20 17.04 -14.04
C ASN A 267 -6.91 15.91 -13.26
N ALA A 268 -6.90 14.67 -13.78
CA ALA A 268 -7.45 13.51 -13.09
C ALA A 268 -6.77 13.22 -11.74
N THR A 269 -5.45 13.44 -11.60
CA THR A 269 -4.71 13.27 -10.33
C THR A 269 -5.06 14.31 -9.27
N ARG A 270 -5.47 15.52 -9.68
CA ARG A 270 -5.89 16.59 -8.76
C ARG A 270 -7.30 16.38 -8.21
N GLU A 271 -8.12 15.58 -8.87
CA GLU A 271 -9.52 15.32 -8.52
C GLU A 271 -9.76 13.90 -7.95
N ILE A 272 -8.70 13.14 -7.63
CA ILE A 272 -8.86 11.78 -7.09
C ILE A 272 -9.43 11.86 -5.68
N ILE A 273 -10.71 11.52 -5.54
CA ILE A 273 -11.34 11.26 -4.26
C ILE A 273 -10.97 9.84 -3.83
N ILE A 274 -10.41 9.73 -2.63
CA ILE A 274 -9.96 8.48 -2.01
C ILE A 274 -10.79 8.31 -0.76
N PRO A 275 -11.26 7.10 -0.43
CA PRO A 275 -12.14 6.91 0.71
C PRO A 275 -11.46 7.42 2.00
N SER A 276 -12.16 8.28 2.75
CA SER A 276 -11.71 9.04 3.93
C SER A 276 -11.14 8.25 5.12
N PHE A 277 -10.87 6.95 4.97
CA PHE A 277 -10.43 6.05 6.04
C PHE A 277 -9.14 6.46 6.76
N ASN A 278 -8.39 7.45 6.28
CA ASN A 278 -7.14 7.89 6.90
C ASN A 278 -7.22 9.17 7.75
N LYS A 279 -8.42 9.67 8.12
CA LYS A 279 -8.56 10.84 9.02
C LYS A 279 -9.14 10.56 10.40
N GLN A 280 -9.51 9.32 10.73
CA GLN A 280 -10.35 9.03 11.92
C GLN A 280 -9.70 8.28 13.09
N SER A 281 -8.39 8.22 13.20
CA SER A 281 -7.75 7.86 14.48
C SER A 281 -7.01 9.06 15.06
N LEU A 282 -7.73 9.94 15.77
CA LEU A 282 -7.28 10.58 17.03
C LEU A 282 -8.23 11.64 17.61
N ILE A 283 -9.28 12.11 16.90
CA ILE A 283 -10.00 13.31 17.38
C ILE A 283 -11.33 13.06 18.13
N ASN A 284 -11.98 11.90 18.01
CA ASN A 284 -13.27 11.70 18.70
C ASN A 284 -13.14 10.96 20.04
N ARG A 285 -12.46 11.59 21.01
CA ARG A 285 -12.68 11.28 22.43
C ARG A 285 -12.28 12.41 23.39
N PHE A 286 -12.69 13.65 23.12
CA PHE A 286 -12.77 14.68 24.15
C PHE A 286 -13.99 15.56 23.90
N ILE A 287 -15.08 15.27 24.61
CA ILE A 287 -16.11 16.27 24.89
C ILE A 287 -15.83 16.73 26.32
N PRO A 288 -15.22 17.91 26.55
CA PRO A 288 -15.30 18.54 27.85
C PRO A 288 -16.64 19.29 27.93
N VAL A 289 -17.39 19.03 28.99
CA VAL A 289 -18.47 19.92 29.43
C VAL A 289 -17.81 21.25 29.80
N PHE A 290 -18.02 22.29 28.98
CA PHE A 290 -17.32 23.57 29.08
C PHE A 290 -17.98 24.52 30.09
N SER A 291 -17.23 24.98 31.09
CA SER A 291 -17.52 26.20 31.86
C SER A 291 -16.31 27.14 31.86
N SER A 292 -16.58 28.45 31.77
CA SER A 292 -15.62 29.50 31.37
C SER A 292 -14.53 29.85 32.39
N THR A 293 -14.58 29.28 33.60
CA THR A 293 -13.61 29.51 34.66
C THR A 293 -12.40 28.57 34.59
N PHE A 294 -12.55 27.36 34.04
CA PHE A 294 -11.45 26.40 33.93
C PHE A 294 -10.41 26.79 32.86
N PHE A 295 -10.82 27.52 31.82
CA PHE A 295 -9.97 27.85 30.67
C PHE A 295 -8.83 28.83 30.99
N LYS A 296 -9.00 29.70 32.01
CA LYS A 296 -7.97 30.70 32.35
C LYS A 296 -6.79 30.12 33.12
N LEU A 297 -6.98 29.01 33.85
CA LEU A 297 -5.90 28.33 34.58
C LEU A 297 -5.30 27.15 33.81
N SER A 298 -6.06 26.49 32.93
CA SER A 298 -5.59 25.29 32.23
C SER A 298 -4.66 25.59 31.05
N ILE A 299 -4.81 26.71 30.35
CA ILE A 299 -3.95 27.09 29.22
C ILE A 299 -2.47 27.14 29.61
N PRO A 300 -2.03 27.89 30.65
CA PRO A 300 -0.62 27.93 31.00
C PRO A 300 -0.08 26.57 31.47
N LEU A 301 -0.90 25.76 32.14
CA LEU A 301 -0.52 24.41 32.55
C LEU A 301 -0.34 23.47 31.34
N ILE A 302 -1.26 23.53 30.37
CA ILE A 302 -1.17 22.77 29.12
C ILE A 302 0.03 23.22 28.30
N CYS A 303 0.31 24.53 28.21
CA CYS A 303 1.51 25.03 27.58
C CYS A 303 2.78 24.52 28.28
N PHE A 304 2.82 24.51 29.61
CA PHE A 304 3.96 23.98 30.35
C PHE A 304 4.13 22.47 30.15
N ILE A 305 3.03 21.71 30.13
CA ILE A 305 3.04 20.26 29.83
C ILE A 305 3.50 20.03 28.38
N LEU A 306 3.03 20.81 27.41
CA LEU A 306 3.44 20.70 26.01
C LEU A 306 4.89 21.14 25.79
N ILE A 307 5.40 22.10 26.56
CA ILE A 307 6.81 22.50 26.53
C ILE A 307 7.67 21.44 27.22
N TYR A 308 7.23 20.85 28.34
CA TYR A 308 7.94 19.79 29.03
C TYR A 308 7.94 18.48 28.25
N PHE A 309 6.78 18.06 27.73
CA PHE A 309 6.69 16.93 26.80
C PHE A 309 7.38 17.25 25.49
N GLY A 310 7.25 18.47 24.96
CA GLY A 310 7.99 18.93 23.81
C GLY A 310 9.48 18.80 24.04
N TYR A 311 10.02 19.26 25.16
CA TYR A 311 11.43 19.17 25.50
C TYR A 311 11.88 17.70 25.66
N ASN A 312 11.13 16.86 26.39
CA ASN A 312 11.47 15.46 26.61
C ASN A 312 11.25 14.58 25.35
N TYR A 313 10.33 14.95 24.46
CA TYR A 313 10.01 14.21 23.23
C TYR A 313 10.87 14.69 22.04
N TYR A 314 11.13 16.00 21.93
CA TYR A 314 12.02 16.58 20.90
C TYR A 314 13.50 16.29 21.17
N SER A 315 13.95 16.17 22.42
CA SER A 315 15.34 15.76 22.71
C SER A 315 15.63 14.30 22.32
N GLY A 316 14.60 13.46 22.13
CA GLY A 316 14.73 12.14 21.53
C GLY A 316 14.55 12.09 20.00
N PHE A 317 14.02 13.15 19.38
CA PHE A 317 13.76 13.20 17.92
C PHE A 317 14.97 13.69 17.10
N PHE A 318 15.98 14.23 17.77
CA PHE A 318 17.29 14.55 17.19
C PHE A 318 18.37 13.52 17.61
N GLU A 319 18.02 12.23 17.71
CA GLU A 319 19.00 11.21 17.32
C GLU A 319 19.27 11.46 15.83
N SER A 320 20.25 12.31 15.54
CA SER A 320 20.73 12.51 14.18
C SER A 320 21.05 11.13 13.62
N SER A 321 20.48 10.81 12.46
CA SER A 321 20.79 9.62 11.65
C SER A 321 22.28 9.48 11.27
N ASP A 322 23.11 10.40 11.77
CA ASP A 322 24.53 10.55 11.48
C ASP A 322 25.42 9.89 12.54
N VAL A 323 24.91 9.61 13.75
CA VAL A 323 25.73 9.04 14.85
C VAL A 323 25.46 7.54 14.99
N TRP A 324 26.38 6.72 14.49
CA TRP A 324 26.33 5.27 14.67
C TRP A 324 27.08 4.89 15.95
N THR A 325 26.46 4.07 16.79
CA THR A 325 27.09 3.61 18.05
C THR A 325 27.50 2.15 17.91
N ALA A 326 28.70 1.83 18.38
CA ALA A 326 29.26 0.50 18.37
C ALA A 326 29.46 0.01 19.80
N LYS A 327 28.79 -1.10 20.14
CA LYS A 327 28.87 -1.76 21.44
C LYS A 327 29.72 -3.01 21.35
N VAL A 328 30.78 -3.07 22.16
CA VAL A 328 31.65 -4.24 22.25
C VAL A 328 30.98 -5.28 23.14
N ILE A 329 30.71 -6.47 22.59
CA ILE A 329 30.07 -7.56 23.34
C ILE A 329 31.13 -8.46 23.97
N LYS A 330 32.13 -8.88 23.18
CA LYS A 330 33.25 -9.71 23.65
C LYS A 330 34.46 -9.57 22.74
N GLY A 331 35.62 -9.99 23.28
CA GLY A 331 36.89 -10.07 22.57
C GLY A 331 37.53 -8.70 22.29
N GLU A 332 38.65 -8.76 21.58
CA GLU A 332 39.40 -7.57 21.17
C GLU A 332 38.93 -7.06 19.80
N ILE A 333 38.81 -5.74 19.67
CA ILE A 333 38.40 -5.07 18.43
C ILE A 333 39.47 -4.05 18.05
N LEU A 334 39.74 -3.93 16.76
CA LEU A 334 40.63 -2.93 16.19
C LEU A 334 39.77 -1.86 15.49
N LEU A 335 39.82 -0.62 15.95
CA LEU A 335 39.27 0.54 15.23
C LEU A 335 40.43 1.32 14.60
N ASN A 336 40.43 1.46 13.28
CA ASN A 336 41.50 2.12 12.53
C ASN A 336 42.90 1.60 12.89
N GLY A 337 43.00 0.29 13.16
CA GLY A 337 44.24 -0.39 13.56
C GLY A 337 44.60 -0.28 15.06
N LYS A 338 43.84 0.45 15.88
CA LYS A 338 44.07 0.58 17.32
C LYS A 338 43.16 -0.34 18.13
N LEU A 339 43.72 -1.03 19.11
CA LEU A 339 42.99 -1.92 20.00
C LEU A 339 42.02 -1.13 20.90
N LEU A 340 40.77 -1.61 20.97
CA LEU A 340 39.70 -1.08 21.82
C LEU A 340 38.94 -2.23 22.49
N SER A 341 38.56 -1.97 23.74
CA SER A 341 37.76 -2.87 24.58
C SER A 341 36.50 -2.21 25.14
N THR A 342 36.19 -0.98 24.70
CA THR A 342 35.06 -0.18 25.16
C THR A 342 34.19 0.26 23.99
N ASP A 343 32.93 0.58 24.28
CA ASP A 343 31.98 1.14 23.32
C ASP A 343 32.52 2.43 22.69
N PHE A 344 32.17 2.67 21.43
CA PHE A 344 32.65 3.82 20.67
C PHE A 344 31.60 4.32 19.67
N THR A 345 31.80 5.53 19.18
CA THR A 345 31.02 6.07 18.05
C THR A 345 31.73 5.73 16.76
N PHE A 346 31.01 5.19 15.78
CA PHE A 346 31.57 4.73 14.51
C PHE A 346 31.38 5.81 13.44
N TYR A 347 32.41 6.59 13.16
CA TYR A 347 32.35 7.78 12.31
C TYR A 347 32.54 7.46 10.82
N PRO A 348 32.08 8.33 9.90
CA PRO A 348 32.38 8.20 8.47
C PRO A 348 33.88 8.06 8.20
N GLY A 349 34.27 7.03 7.45
CA GLY A 349 35.66 6.69 7.16
C GLY A 349 36.32 5.74 8.17
N ASP A 350 35.70 5.46 9.31
CA ASP A 350 36.23 4.48 10.25
C ASP A 350 36.19 3.07 9.66
N VAL A 351 37.21 2.29 10.01
CA VAL A 351 37.34 0.86 9.71
C VAL A 351 37.41 0.11 11.03
N VAL A 352 36.55 -0.89 11.20
CA VAL A 352 36.53 -1.76 12.37
C VAL A 352 36.80 -3.20 11.98
N LYS A 353 37.60 -3.89 12.80
CA LYS A 353 37.94 -5.29 12.63
C LYS A 353 37.80 -6.05 13.95
N THR A 354 37.02 -7.12 13.94
CA THR A 354 36.92 -8.06 15.07
C THR A 354 38.00 -9.14 14.97
N GLN A 355 38.54 -9.56 16.11
CA GLN A 355 39.49 -10.68 16.17
C GLN A 355 38.79 -12.04 16.34
N SER A 356 39.54 -13.11 16.61
CA SER A 356 39.07 -14.51 16.69
C SER A 356 38.01 -14.80 17.75
N ASN A 357 37.84 -13.94 18.76
CA ASN A 357 36.77 -14.03 19.77
C ASN A 357 35.94 -12.73 19.84
N GLY A 358 36.09 -11.85 18.85
CA GLY A 358 35.47 -10.53 18.82
C GLY A 358 34.02 -10.57 18.38
N GLU A 359 33.14 -9.89 19.10
CA GLU A 359 31.75 -9.64 18.69
C GLU A 359 31.37 -8.19 18.98
N LEU A 360 30.81 -7.53 17.96
CA LEU A 360 30.47 -6.12 17.99
C LEU A 360 29.07 -5.88 17.44
N ILE A 361 28.30 -5.03 18.11
CA ILE A 361 26.99 -4.57 17.61
C ILE A 361 27.11 -3.11 17.21
N ILE A 362 26.87 -2.81 15.94
CA ILE A 362 26.78 -1.45 15.41
C ILE A 362 25.31 -1.10 15.25
N LYS A 363 24.83 -0.10 15.99
CA LYS A 363 23.50 0.47 15.84
C LYS A 363 23.56 1.69 14.95
N THR A 364 22.76 1.66 13.89
CA THR A 364 22.66 2.77 12.91
C THR A 364 21.39 3.57 13.08
N SER A 365 20.37 2.99 13.71
CA SER A 365 19.13 3.64 14.14
C SER A 365 18.54 2.89 15.33
N SER A 366 17.45 3.41 15.91
CA SER A 366 16.66 2.69 16.94
C SER A 366 16.06 1.36 16.43
N LYS A 367 16.05 1.15 15.11
CA LYS A 367 15.40 0.03 14.43
C LYS A 367 16.35 -0.85 13.60
N ARG A 368 17.64 -0.49 13.50
CA ARG A 368 18.63 -1.23 12.71
C ARG A 368 19.95 -1.42 13.45
N GLN A 369 20.37 -2.68 13.56
CA GLN A 369 21.65 -3.08 14.10
C GLN A 369 22.36 -4.11 13.22
N PHE A 370 23.68 -4.02 13.18
CA PHE A 370 24.59 -4.95 12.52
C PHE A 370 25.39 -5.67 13.60
N VAL A 371 25.39 -7.00 13.57
CA VAL A 371 26.20 -7.83 14.46
C VAL A 371 27.36 -8.38 13.65
N LEU A 372 28.57 -7.95 14.01
CA LEU A 372 29.81 -8.43 13.43
C LEU A 372 30.34 -9.55 14.32
N ASN A 373 30.55 -10.73 13.73
CA ASN A 373 31.13 -11.88 14.42
C ASN A 373 32.67 -11.83 14.35
N GLU A 374 33.33 -12.92 14.72
CA GLU A 374 34.78 -13.07 14.64
C GLU A 374 35.35 -12.81 13.23
N LEU A 375 36.59 -12.31 13.16
CA LEU A 375 37.35 -12.11 11.92
C LEU A 375 36.63 -11.28 10.84
N THR A 376 35.78 -10.34 11.26
CA THR A 376 34.93 -9.52 10.39
C THR A 376 35.48 -8.10 10.31
N GLU A 377 35.64 -7.59 9.09
CA GLU A 377 36.17 -6.26 8.81
C GLU A 377 35.15 -5.44 8.03
N VAL A 378 34.83 -4.25 8.54
CA VAL A 378 33.76 -3.40 8.03
C VAL A 378 34.18 -1.94 8.07
N SER A 379 33.80 -1.15 7.07
CA SER A 379 34.05 0.30 7.03
C SER A 379 32.76 1.10 6.84
N ARG A 380 32.76 2.33 7.34
CA ARG A 380 31.69 3.30 7.09
C ARG A 380 32.08 4.26 5.98
N SER A 381 31.20 4.48 5.00
CA SER A 381 31.46 5.40 3.88
C SER A 381 31.69 6.85 4.34
N GLN A 382 32.62 7.55 3.68
CA GLN A 382 32.94 8.97 3.93
C GLN A 382 31.93 9.95 3.30
N ILE A 383 31.00 9.47 2.47
CA ILE A 383 30.06 10.32 1.74
C ILE A 383 28.81 10.59 2.60
N ASN A 384 28.70 11.79 3.16
CA ASN A 384 27.61 12.22 4.06
C ASN A 384 26.18 12.02 3.53
N LYS A 385 25.97 11.83 2.22
CA LYS A 385 24.63 11.67 1.62
C LYS A 385 24.17 10.22 1.49
N ASN A 386 25.10 9.25 1.47
CA ASN A 386 24.80 7.83 1.28
C ASN A 386 25.45 7.07 2.44
N LEU A 387 24.76 7.01 3.57
CA LEU A 387 25.14 6.32 4.80
C LEU A 387 25.27 4.79 4.56
N THR A 388 26.33 4.35 3.87
CA THR A 388 26.58 2.95 3.54
C THR A 388 27.61 2.32 4.45
N ILE A 389 27.44 1.02 4.67
CA ILE A 389 28.43 0.17 5.33
C ILE A 389 29.07 -0.73 4.28
N GLU A 390 30.38 -0.88 4.32
CA GLU A 390 31.14 -1.73 3.40
C GLU A 390 31.69 -2.92 4.18
N ILE A 391 31.30 -4.13 3.79
CA ILE A 391 31.78 -5.37 4.39
C ILE A 391 32.97 -5.86 3.56
N LYS A 392 34.17 -5.82 4.13
CA LYS A 392 35.40 -6.26 3.44
C LYS A 392 35.65 -7.75 3.60
N SER A 393 35.41 -8.28 4.80
CA SER A 393 35.59 -9.71 5.09
C SER A 393 34.72 -10.16 6.26
N GLY A 394 34.51 -11.47 6.37
CA GLY A 394 33.81 -12.09 7.50
C GLY A 394 32.30 -12.18 7.30
N THR A 395 31.57 -12.23 8.41
CA THR A 395 30.11 -12.43 8.40
C THR A 395 29.41 -11.38 9.26
N VAL A 396 28.40 -10.74 8.68
CA VAL A 396 27.58 -9.72 9.34
C VAL A 396 26.14 -10.20 9.38
N LYS A 397 25.54 -10.21 10.57
CA LYS A 397 24.11 -10.40 10.75
C LYS A 397 23.42 -9.05 10.83
N ILE A 398 22.27 -8.92 10.19
CA ILE A 398 21.50 -7.69 10.09
C ILE A 398 20.18 -7.95 10.77
N PHE A 399 19.81 -7.06 11.68
CA PHE A 399 18.48 -7.01 12.26
C PHE A 399 17.92 -5.62 12.00
N SER A 400 16.95 -5.54 11.10
CA SER A 400 16.24 -4.31 10.80
C SER A 400 14.74 -4.52 10.90
N THR A 401 14.12 -3.90 11.92
CA THR A 401 12.68 -3.95 12.12
C THR A 401 12.05 -2.64 11.66
N ASP A 402 11.40 -2.63 10.49
CA ASP A 402 10.54 -1.51 10.10
C ASP A 402 11.27 -0.13 10.05
N ASP A 403 12.54 -0.14 9.65
CA ASP A 403 13.29 1.09 9.37
C ASP A 403 12.85 1.63 7.99
N ALA A 404 12.34 2.87 7.92
CA ALA A 404 11.75 3.43 6.69
C ALA A 404 12.77 3.60 5.54
N LEU A 405 14.07 3.58 5.83
CA LEU A 405 15.13 3.83 4.87
C LEU A 405 15.71 2.53 4.31
N VAL A 406 15.78 2.41 2.98
CA VAL A 406 16.58 1.37 2.33
C VAL A 406 18.04 1.60 2.71
N PHE A 407 18.70 0.58 3.23
CA PHE A 407 20.09 0.71 3.66
C PHE A 407 20.98 -0.08 2.73
N ARG A 408 21.86 0.63 2.01
CA ARG A 408 22.80 0.02 1.08
C ARG A 408 24.05 -0.46 1.82
N ILE A 409 24.40 -1.70 1.54
CA ILE A 409 25.56 -2.41 2.06
C ILE A 409 26.40 -2.78 0.86
N THR A 410 27.64 -2.33 0.84
CA THR A 410 28.56 -2.65 -0.25
C THR A 410 29.41 -3.86 0.16
N THR A 411 29.56 -4.80 -0.76
CA THR A 411 30.46 -5.95 -0.62
C THR A 411 31.43 -5.97 -1.81
N PRO A 412 32.47 -6.82 -1.81
CA PRO A 412 33.42 -6.89 -2.93
C PRO A 412 32.79 -7.28 -4.27
N VAL A 413 31.63 -7.95 -4.25
CA VAL A 413 31.04 -8.59 -5.45
C VAL A 413 29.73 -7.96 -5.89
N ALA A 414 28.91 -7.49 -4.94
CA ALA A 414 27.57 -6.96 -5.20
C ALA A 414 27.15 -5.95 -4.12
N ASP A 415 26.21 -5.08 -4.48
CA ASP A 415 25.52 -4.24 -3.50
C ASP A 415 24.33 -5.01 -2.93
N VAL A 416 24.13 -4.90 -1.63
CA VAL A 416 23.03 -5.52 -0.91
C VAL A 416 22.20 -4.42 -0.25
N TYR A 417 20.90 -4.43 -0.51
CA TYR A 417 19.96 -3.44 0.02
C TYR A 417 19.07 -4.09 1.06
N ASP A 418 19.24 -3.68 2.32
CA ASP A 418 18.38 -4.08 3.42
C ASP A 418 17.06 -3.28 3.36
N LEU A 419 15.95 -4.01 3.20
CA LEU A 419 14.60 -3.46 3.14
C LEU A 419 13.83 -3.69 4.44
N GLY A 420 14.51 -4.05 5.54
CA GLY A 420 13.88 -4.45 6.79
C GLY A 420 13.91 -5.96 6.92
N SER A 421 15.11 -6.51 7.15
CA SER A 421 15.36 -7.94 7.17
C SER A 421 15.96 -8.44 8.49
N GLU A 422 15.82 -9.74 8.71
CA GLU A 422 16.75 -10.53 9.50
C GLU A 422 17.57 -11.37 8.53
N SER A 423 18.78 -10.91 8.21
CA SER A 423 19.60 -11.51 7.16
C SER A 423 21.07 -11.65 7.57
N ILE A 424 21.77 -12.54 6.89
CA ILE A 424 23.19 -12.83 7.10
C ILE A 424 23.91 -12.61 5.78
N ILE A 425 24.97 -11.80 5.81
CA ILE A 425 25.87 -11.60 4.67
C ILE A 425 27.23 -12.17 5.05
N SER A 426 27.70 -13.14 4.29
CA SER A 426 29.01 -13.79 4.46
C SER A 426 29.88 -13.57 3.23
N ILE A 427 31.06 -12.98 3.44
CA ILE A 427 32.10 -12.89 2.41
C ILE A 427 32.89 -14.20 2.41
N ILE A 428 32.68 -15.04 1.40
CA ILE A 428 33.37 -16.33 1.29
C ILE A 428 34.80 -16.12 0.80
N ASN A 429 34.95 -15.31 -0.25
CA ASN A 429 36.23 -14.83 -0.76
C ASN A 429 36.02 -13.54 -1.57
N GLU A 430 37.09 -12.94 -2.11
CA GLU A 430 37.03 -11.69 -2.89
C GLU A 430 36.06 -11.75 -4.09
N ASN A 431 35.72 -12.95 -4.54
CA ASN A 431 34.87 -13.19 -5.72
C ASN A 431 33.51 -13.79 -5.37
N ASN A 432 33.22 -14.13 -4.11
CA ASN A 432 31.97 -14.80 -3.74
C ASN A 432 31.43 -14.29 -2.42
N ILE A 433 30.13 -13.97 -2.42
CA ILE A 433 29.36 -13.68 -1.23
C ILE A 433 28.16 -14.63 -1.15
N LEU A 434 27.71 -14.90 0.07
CA LEU A 434 26.45 -15.56 0.36
C LEU A 434 25.57 -14.62 1.18
N VAL A 435 24.34 -14.43 0.72
CA VAL A 435 23.32 -13.64 1.40
C VAL A 435 22.17 -14.59 1.75
N THR A 436 21.93 -14.77 3.04
CA THR A 436 20.86 -15.63 3.57
C THR A 436 19.82 -14.75 4.23
N ASN A 437 18.57 -14.83 3.80
CA ASN A 437 17.48 -14.02 4.35
C ASN A 437 16.54 -14.91 5.17
N HIS A 438 16.50 -14.69 6.49
CA HIS A 438 15.62 -15.44 7.38
C HIS A 438 14.23 -14.81 7.45
N TYR A 439 14.15 -13.47 7.57
CA TYR A 439 12.88 -12.73 7.63
C TYR A 439 12.96 -11.43 6.84
N GLY A 440 11.82 -10.97 6.32
CA GLY A 440 11.74 -9.71 5.59
C GLY A 440 12.29 -9.81 4.17
N TYR A 441 12.90 -8.73 3.67
CA TYR A 441 13.31 -8.62 2.27
C TYR A 441 14.71 -8.04 2.13
N VAL A 442 15.49 -8.62 1.22
CA VAL A 442 16.82 -8.14 0.83
C VAL A 442 16.91 -8.12 -0.69
N GLU A 443 17.41 -7.05 -1.27
CA GLU A 443 17.71 -7.00 -2.71
C GLU A 443 19.22 -7.07 -2.91
N VAL A 444 19.68 -7.97 -3.78
CA VAL A 444 21.08 -8.10 -4.18
C VAL A 444 21.20 -7.59 -5.61
N GLU A 445 22.00 -6.54 -5.82
CA GLU A 445 22.24 -5.92 -7.12
C GLU A 445 23.69 -6.12 -7.53
N LYS A 446 23.89 -6.59 -8.76
CA LYS A 446 25.21 -6.75 -9.35
C LYS A 446 25.16 -6.34 -10.82
N ARG A 447 25.77 -5.20 -11.14
CA ARG A 447 25.71 -4.59 -12.48
C ARG A 447 24.25 -4.44 -12.92
N ASP A 448 23.84 -5.10 -14.00
CA ASP A 448 22.47 -5.04 -14.54
C ASP A 448 21.57 -6.18 -14.04
N GLU A 449 22.08 -7.08 -13.20
CA GLU A 449 21.29 -8.15 -12.59
C GLU A 449 20.88 -7.77 -11.17
N ASN A 450 19.60 -7.95 -10.83
CA ASN A 450 19.11 -7.85 -9.47
C ASN A 450 18.38 -9.13 -9.05
N SER A 451 18.36 -9.40 -7.76
CA SER A 451 17.69 -10.56 -7.17
C SER A 451 17.08 -10.17 -5.83
N LEU A 452 15.75 -10.27 -5.76
CA LEU A 452 15.00 -10.04 -4.53
C LEU A 452 14.91 -11.34 -3.74
N LEU A 453 15.46 -11.33 -2.53
CA LEU A 453 15.37 -12.40 -1.56
C LEU A 453 14.16 -12.15 -0.66
N ILE A 454 13.27 -13.14 -0.65
CA ILE A 454 12.13 -13.22 0.25
C ILE A 454 12.50 -14.01 1.52
N GLU A 455 11.57 -14.11 2.45
CA GLU A 455 11.72 -14.93 3.66
C GLU A 455 12.15 -16.37 3.33
N GLY A 456 13.14 -16.89 4.07
CA GLY A 456 13.64 -18.26 3.91
C GLY A 456 14.46 -18.54 2.65
N SER A 457 15.02 -17.50 1.99
CA SER A 457 15.77 -17.65 0.74
C SER A 457 17.25 -17.31 0.89
N GLU A 458 18.08 -17.82 -0.02
CA GLU A 458 19.51 -17.50 -0.10
C GLU A 458 19.96 -17.15 -1.54
N CYS A 459 20.90 -16.23 -1.63
CA CYS A 459 21.55 -15.83 -2.88
C CYS A 459 23.05 -15.99 -2.73
N LYS A 460 23.65 -16.78 -3.61
CA LYS A 460 25.08 -16.81 -3.82
C LYS A 460 25.41 -15.93 -5.01
N SER A 461 26.14 -14.85 -4.73
CA SER A 461 26.65 -13.95 -5.77
C SER A 461 28.13 -14.24 -5.99
N THR A 462 28.46 -14.59 -7.23
CA THR A 462 29.84 -14.85 -7.67
C THR A 462 30.32 -13.70 -8.54
N PHE A 463 31.63 -13.58 -8.79
CA PHE A 463 32.21 -12.57 -9.68
C PHE A 463 31.56 -12.56 -11.07
N ASN A 464 31.05 -13.71 -11.55
CA ASN A 464 30.45 -13.83 -12.88
C ASN A 464 28.92 -13.77 -12.91
N GLN A 465 28.20 -14.25 -11.89
CA GLN A 465 26.74 -14.42 -11.96
C GLN A 465 26.06 -14.34 -10.57
N LEU A 466 24.78 -13.91 -10.54
CA LEU A 466 23.85 -14.12 -9.42
C LEU A 466 23.17 -15.50 -9.51
N SER A 467 23.23 -16.27 -8.42
CA SER A 467 22.52 -17.55 -8.30
C SER A 467 21.66 -17.58 -7.04
N ILE A 468 20.35 -17.70 -7.22
CA ILE A 468 19.40 -17.90 -6.13
C ILE A 468 19.29 -19.42 -5.88
N GLN A 469 19.63 -19.88 -4.69
CA GLN A 469 19.33 -21.26 -4.26
C GLN A 469 18.05 -21.23 -3.42
N TYR A 470 17.06 -22.07 -3.78
CA TYR A 470 15.75 -22.03 -3.13
C TYR A 470 15.68 -22.87 -1.84
N SER A 471 14.98 -22.27 -0.86
CA SER A 471 14.45 -22.77 0.42
C SER A 471 15.48 -23.31 1.43
N ILE A 472 15.67 -22.56 2.51
CA ILE A 472 16.18 -23.10 3.78
C ILE A 472 15.02 -23.93 4.37
N GLU A 473 15.18 -25.25 4.46
CA GLU A 473 14.18 -26.15 5.11
C GLU A 473 13.92 -25.79 6.58
#